data_AF-A0A937VNC2-F1
#
_entry.id   AF-A0A937VNC2-F1
#
_cell.length_a   1.000
_cell.length_b   1.000
_cell.length_c   1.000
_cell.angle_alpha   90.00
_cell.angle_beta   90.00
_cell.angle_gamma   90.00
#
_symmetry.space_group_name_H-M   'P 1'
#
loop_
_entity.id
_entity.type
_entity.pdbx_description
1 polymer ?
#
loop_
_entity_poly.entity_id
_entity_poly.type
_entity_poly.pdbx_seq_one_letter_code
_entity_poly.pdbx_strand_id
1 'polypeptide(L)'
;MTTKEQAQQILNEILVPGAGRSLAELNLVRNIKITDNKVNITLASAALNPDTQNWIETKVSDATKQLTALSQADITFVEAKPSEVNEVRSVIAVMSGKGGVGKSLVTALLGIALARKGKKVGILDADITGPSIPKMFGLSNQRPSGSDTGILPVLSKMGISIMSINLVLPHEDDAVIWRGPLIGKAIQQFWEEVLWGKLDCLIVDLPPGTADAPLTVMQSLSVSGVVI
;
A
#
# COMPACT_ATOMS: atom_id res chain seq x y z
N MET A 1 5.89 -6.99 30.42
CA MET A 1 5.47 -6.07 29.34
C MET A 1 4.64 -4.97 29.97
N THR A 2 4.85 -3.72 29.57
CA THR A 2 3.97 -2.61 29.96
C THR A 2 2.61 -2.72 29.26
N THR A 3 1.55 -2.12 29.82
CA THR A 3 0.21 -2.10 29.20
C THR A 3 0.24 -1.46 27.80
N LYS A 4 1.16 -0.52 27.57
CA LYS A 4 1.40 0.11 26.27
C LYS A 4 1.99 -0.86 25.25
N GLU A 5 2.96 -1.70 25.65
CA GLU A 5 3.51 -2.75 24.79
C GLU A 5 2.45 -3.78 24.40
N GLN A 6 1.59 -4.16 25.34
CA GLN A 6 0.47 -5.08 25.08
C GLN A 6 -0.54 -4.48 24.09
N ALA A 7 -0.91 -3.21 24.27
CA ALA A 7 -1.78 -2.51 23.33
C ALA A 7 -1.15 -2.44 21.93
N GLN A 8 0.16 -2.16 21.84
CA GLN A 8 0.87 -2.14 20.56
C GLN A 8 0.88 -3.53 19.91
N GLN A 9 1.06 -4.60 20.70
CA GLN A 9 1.03 -5.97 20.20
C GLN A 9 -0.32 -6.33 19.59
N ILE A 10 -1.42 -5.99 20.26
CA ILE A 10 -2.78 -6.19 19.73
C ILE A 10 -2.94 -5.49 18.37
N LEU A 11 -2.51 -4.24 18.26
CA LEU A 11 -2.59 -3.47 17.01
C LEU A 11 -1.72 -4.06 15.88
N ASN A 12 -0.69 -4.83 16.22
CA ASN A 12 0.13 -5.55 15.24
C ASN A 12 -0.58 -6.81 14.71
N GLU A 13 -1.56 -7.36 15.44
CA GLU A 13 -2.25 -8.61 15.10
C GLU A 13 -3.58 -8.37 14.35
N ILE A 14 -4.20 -7.20 14.52
CA ILE A 14 -5.47 -6.87 13.86
C ILE A 14 -5.24 -6.55 12.38
N LEU A 15 -5.61 -7.49 11.51
CA LEU A 15 -5.56 -7.33 10.05
C LEU A 15 -6.75 -6.50 9.56
N VAL A 16 -6.44 -5.44 8.80
CA VAL A 16 -7.45 -4.58 8.18
C VAL A 16 -8.09 -5.32 6.99
N PRO A 17 -9.43 -5.43 6.95
CA PRO A 17 -10.15 -6.01 5.82
C PRO A 17 -9.76 -5.35 4.49
N GLY A 18 -9.61 -6.16 3.43
CA GLY A 18 -9.19 -5.68 2.10
C GLY A 18 -7.69 -5.42 1.96
N ALA A 19 -7.03 -4.87 2.98
CA ALA A 19 -5.58 -4.62 2.95
C ALA A 19 -4.74 -5.87 3.25
N GLY A 20 -5.26 -6.78 4.08
CA GLY A 20 -4.56 -8.01 4.48
C GLY A 20 -3.28 -7.76 5.31
N ARG A 21 -3.12 -6.55 5.85
CA ARG A 21 -2.01 -6.09 6.68
C ARG A 21 -2.53 -5.51 7.98
N SER A 22 -1.72 -5.50 9.02
CA SER A 22 -2.17 -4.98 10.31
C SER A 22 -2.20 -3.46 10.38
N LEU A 23 -2.92 -2.91 11.36
CA LEU A 23 -2.98 -1.46 11.61
C LEU A 23 -1.59 -0.84 11.77
N ALA A 24 -0.68 -1.55 12.42
CA ALA A 24 0.69 -1.09 12.61
C ALA A 24 1.53 -1.18 11.32
N GLU A 25 1.31 -2.22 10.50
CA GLU A 25 1.99 -2.37 9.21
C GLU A 25 1.53 -1.33 8.19
N LEU A 26 0.26 -0.93 8.26
CA LEU A 26 -0.28 0.18 7.47
C LEU A 26 0.09 1.55 8.04
N ASN A 27 0.83 1.59 9.15
CA ASN A 27 1.18 2.79 9.89
C ASN A 27 -0.04 3.65 10.27
N LEU A 28 -1.18 3.05 10.61
CA LEU A 28 -2.40 3.81 10.90
C LEU A 28 -2.46 4.30 12.35
N VAL A 29 -1.67 3.73 13.25
CA VAL A 29 -1.63 4.15 14.66
C VAL A 29 -0.93 5.50 14.78
N ARG A 30 -1.63 6.52 15.28
CA ARG A 30 -1.09 7.88 15.48
C ARG A 30 -0.69 8.14 16.92
N ASN A 31 -1.48 7.64 17.87
CA ASN A 31 -1.22 7.83 19.29
C ASN A 31 -1.85 6.72 20.13
N ILE A 32 -1.18 6.37 21.23
CA ILE A 32 -1.72 5.48 22.27
C ILE A 32 -1.45 6.16 23.61
N LYS A 33 -2.52 6.60 24.26
CA LYS A 33 -2.48 7.18 25.61
C LYS A 33 -3.19 6.25 26.59
N ILE A 34 -2.54 5.95 27.69
CA ILE A 34 -3.13 5.17 28.78
C ILE A 34 -3.23 6.11 29.97
N THR A 35 -4.44 6.26 30.49
CA THR A 35 -4.76 7.10 31.65
C THR A 35 -5.65 6.28 32.55
N ASP A 36 -5.18 6.07 33.79
CA ASP A 36 -5.79 5.17 34.76
C ASP A 36 -6.02 3.77 34.15
N ASN A 37 -7.28 3.37 33.98
CA ASN A 37 -7.69 2.08 33.40
C ASN A 37 -8.30 2.21 31.99
N LYS A 38 -8.09 3.34 31.31
CA LYS A 38 -8.60 3.58 29.95
C LYS A 38 -7.47 3.70 28.95
N VAL A 39 -7.65 3.08 27.79
CA VAL A 39 -6.76 3.25 26.63
C VAL A 39 -7.45 4.11 25.58
N ASN A 40 -6.81 5.21 25.20
CA ASN A 40 -7.23 6.06 24.10
C ASN A 40 -6.32 5.81 22.91
N ILE A 41 -6.89 5.33 21.81
CA ILE A 41 -6.15 4.99 20.58
C ILE A 41 -6.61 5.93 19.47
N THR A 42 -5.68 6.70 18.93
CA THR A 42 -5.93 7.54 17.76
C THR A 42 -5.43 6.84 16.51
N LEU A 43 -6.32 6.62 15.55
CA LEU A 43 -6.03 5.96 14.27
C LEU A 43 -6.24 6.95 13.10
N ALA A 44 -5.42 6.83 12.06
CA ALA A 44 -5.62 7.51 10.79
C ALA A 44 -6.73 6.80 9.98
N SER A 45 -7.61 7.57 9.33
CA SER A 45 -8.68 7.05 8.47
C SER A 45 -8.27 6.81 7.01
N ALA A 46 -6.97 6.92 6.69
CA ALA A 46 -6.44 6.81 5.33
C ALA A 46 -6.89 5.50 4.66
N ALA A 47 -7.58 5.60 3.51
CA ALA A 47 -8.16 4.50 2.75
C ALA A 47 -9.16 3.59 3.50
N LEU A 48 -9.67 4.02 4.67
CA LEU A 48 -10.64 3.27 5.46
C LEU A 48 -12.06 3.81 5.25
N ASN A 49 -12.96 2.99 4.71
CA ASN A 49 -14.38 3.33 4.64
C ASN A 49 -15.06 3.23 6.03
N PRO A 50 -16.26 3.82 6.22
CA PRO A 50 -16.94 3.83 7.52
C PRO A 50 -17.18 2.43 8.11
N ASP A 51 -17.52 1.45 7.28
CA ASP A 51 -17.74 0.07 7.75
C ASP A 51 -16.46 -0.57 8.29
N THR A 52 -15.32 -0.30 7.64
CA THR A 52 -14.01 -0.78 8.08
C THR A 52 -13.59 -0.09 9.38
N GLN A 53 -13.88 1.21 9.52
CA GLN A 53 -13.63 1.94 10.77
C GLN A 53 -14.44 1.34 11.92
N ASN A 54 -15.74 1.16 11.76
CA ASN A 54 -16.61 0.54 12.76
C ASN A 54 -16.15 -0.89 13.14
N TRP A 55 -15.71 -1.66 12.14
CA TRP A 55 -15.16 -3.00 12.37
C TRP A 55 -13.87 -2.94 13.21
N ILE A 56 -12.96 -2.02 12.89
CA ILE A 56 -11.71 -1.81 13.64
C ILE A 56 -12.03 -1.41 15.08
N GLU A 57 -12.95 -0.46 15.31
CA GLU A 57 -13.34 -0.04 16.67
C GLU A 57 -13.82 -1.23 17.50
N THR A 58 -14.72 -2.03 16.93
CA THR A 58 -15.26 -3.22 17.60
C THR A 58 -14.14 -4.20 17.94
N LYS A 59 -13.27 -4.52 16.96
CA LYS A 59 -12.18 -5.48 17.15
C LYS A 59 -11.13 -5.02 18.15
N VAL A 60 -10.74 -3.75 18.10
CA VAL A 60 -9.77 -3.18 19.04
C VAL A 60 -10.37 -3.12 20.45
N SER A 61 -11.64 -2.72 20.58
CA SER A 61 -12.34 -2.69 21.86
C SER A 61 -12.44 -4.08 22.49
N ASP A 62 -12.76 -5.10 21.70
CA ASP A 62 -12.88 -6.47 22.23
C ASP A 62 -11.52 -7.08 22.59
N ALA A 63 -10.48 -6.82 21.80
CA ALA A 63 -9.13 -7.31 22.10
C ALA A 63 -8.53 -6.65 23.35
N THR A 64 -8.79 -5.35 23.56
CA THR A 64 -8.28 -4.62 24.72
C THR A 64 -8.98 -4.98 26.04
N LYS A 65 -10.26 -5.38 26.01
CA LYS A 65 -10.96 -5.92 27.20
C LYS A 65 -10.33 -7.20 27.76
N GLN A 66 -9.61 -7.96 26.94
CA GLN A 66 -8.93 -9.18 27.38
C GLN A 66 -7.63 -8.89 28.16
N LEU A 67 -7.13 -7.65 28.12
CA LEU A 67 -5.99 -7.23 28.93
C LEU A 67 -6.49 -6.92 30.35
N THR A 68 -5.99 -7.67 31.33
CA THR A 68 -6.39 -7.69 32.76
C THR A 68 -6.30 -6.35 33.53
N ALA A 69 -5.94 -5.24 32.86
CA ALA A 69 -5.77 -3.92 33.45
C ALA A 69 -6.60 -2.79 32.79
N LEU A 70 -7.36 -3.08 31.73
CA LEU A 70 -8.12 -2.06 30.99
C LEU A 70 -9.62 -2.32 31.08
N SER A 71 -10.37 -1.31 31.53
CA SER A 71 -11.84 -1.38 31.64
C SER A 71 -12.56 -0.81 30.41
N GLN A 72 -11.88 0.03 29.62
CA GLN A 72 -12.47 0.69 28.46
C GLN A 72 -11.38 1.05 27.43
N ALA A 73 -11.71 0.89 26.14
CA ALA A 73 -10.92 1.39 25.03
C ALA A 73 -11.76 2.36 24.20
N ASP A 74 -11.27 3.58 24.08
CA ASP A 74 -11.86 4.63 23.25
C ASP A 74 -10.98 4.79 22.00
N ILE A 75 -11.57 4.54 20.84
CA ILE A 75 -10.92 4.67 19.54
C ILE A 75 -11.41 5.96 18.90
N THR A 76 -10.51 6.73 18.31
CA THR A 76 -10.86 7.95 17.57
C THR A 76 -10.12 7.96 16.25
N PHE A 77 -10.85 8.18 15.16
CA PHE A 77 -10.26 8.39 13.85
C PHE A 77 -9.96 9.86 13.60
N VAL A 78 -8.78 10.12 13.05
CA VAL A 78 -8.41 11.43 12.50
C VAL A 78 -8.26 11.29 11.00
N GLU A 79 -8.74 12.29 10.28
CA GLU A 79 -8.57 12.34 8.83
C GLU A 79 -7.09 12.42 8.48
N ALA A 80 -6.67 11.57 7.55
CA ALA A 80 -5.31 11.54 7.04
C ALA A 80 -5.30 10.97 5.62
N LYS A 81 -4.34 11.42 4.82
CA LYS A 81 -4.08 10.88 3.48
C LYS A 81 -3.03 9.76 3.53
N PRO A 82 -3.04 8.82 2.58
CA PRO A 82 -2.02 7.77 2.49
C PRO A 82 -0.60 8.33 2.43
N SER A 83 -0.36 9.42 1.70
CA SER A 83 0.93 10.13 1.66
C SER A 83 1.44 10.62 3.03
N GLU A 84 0.58 10.82 4.02
CA GLU A 84 0.94 11.27 5.36
C GLU A 84 1.27 10.12 6.32
N VAL A 85 0.85 8.91 5.97
CA VAL A 85 1.06 7.70 6.80
C VAL A 85 2.01 6.70 6.16
N ASN A 86 2.21 6.73 4.85
CA ASN A 86 3.12 5.84 4.16
C ASN A 86 4.57 6.06 4.61
N GLU A 87 5.30 4.96 4.82
CA GLU A 87 6.72 4.95 5.13
C GLU A 87 7.41 4.00 4.15
N VAL A 88 7.92 4.55 3.04
CA VAL A 88 8.63 3.78 2.01
C VAL A 88 10.13 4.05 2.12
N ARG A 89 10.89 3.05 2.58
CA ARG A 89 12.33 3.20 2.83
C ARG A 89 13.16 3.34 1.55
N SER A 90 12.77 2.65 0.48
CA SER A 90 13.51 2.67 -0.78
C SER A 90 12.55 2.54 -1.95
N VAL A 91 12.80 3.32 -3.00
CA VAL A 91 12.06 3.25 -4.25
C VAL A 91 13.03 2.80 -5.35
N ILE A 92 12.78 1.66 -5.97
CA ILE A 92 13.59 1.13 -7.07
C ILE A 92 12.79 1.22 -8.35
N ALA A 93 13.29 1.99 -9.31
CA ALA A 93 12.69 2.04 -10.64
C ALA A 93 13.28 0.93 -11.53
N VAL A 94 12.42 0.23 -12.27
CA VAL A 94 12.83 -0.73 -13.29
C VAL A 94 12.46 -0.16 -14.65
N MET A 95 13.45 0.02 -15.52
CA MET A 95 13.27 0.62 -16.84
C MET A 95 13.85 -0.25 -17.96
N SER A 96 13.45 0.04 -19.19
CA SER A 96 14.02 -0.59 -20.38
C SER A 96 14.02 0.38 -21.56
N GLY A 97 15.00 0.27 -22.45
CA GLY A 97 15.04 1.09 -23.67
C GLY A 97 14.02 0.65 -24.73
N LYS A 98 13.55 -0.61 -24.68
CA LYS A 98 12.60 -1.20 -25.63
C LYS A 98 11.51 -1.98 -24.90
N GLY A 99 10.34 -2.09 -25.52
CA GLY A 99 9.27 -2.99 -25.09
C GLY A 99 9.64 -4.46 -25.33
N GLY A 100 9.06 -5.37 -24.55
CA GLY A 100 9.20 -6.82 -24.77
C GLY A 100 10.52 -7.45 -24.30
N VAL A 101 11.40 -6.70 -23.64
CA VAL A 101 12.70 -7.23 -23.15
C VAL A 101 12.60 -8.00 -21.82
N GLY A 102 11.40 -8.15 -21.26
CA GLY A 102 11.18 -8.82 -19.97
C GLY A 102 11.28 -7.91 -18.74
N LYS A 103 11.21 -6.59 -18.90
CA LYS A 103 11.21 -5.60 -17.81
C LYS A 103 10.26 -5.96 -16.65
N SER A 104 8.98 -6.17 -16.93
CA SER A 104 7.99 -6.51 -15.90
C SER A 104 8.25 -7.87 -15.24
N LEU A 105 8.84 -8.82 -15.97
CA LEU A 105 9.27 -10.09 -15.40
C LEU A 105 10.42 -9.86 -14.40
N VAL A 106 11.39 -9.01 -14.74
CA VAL A 106 12.46 -8.61 -13.81
C VAL A 106 11.88 -7.91 -12.57
N THR A 107 10.93 -6.99 -12.75
CA THR A 107 10.21 -6.34 -11.64
C THR A 107 9.55 -7.35 -10.71
N ALA A 108 8.78 -8.30 -11.26
CA ALA A 108 8.09 -9.31 -10.48
C ALA A 108 9.07 -10.24 -9.73
N LEU A 109 10.12 -10.72 -10.41
CA LEU A 109 11.14 -11.59 -9.81
C LEU A 109 11.93 -10.87 -8.72
N LEU A 110 12.25 -9.58 -8.90
CA LEU A 110 12.90 -8.77 -7.88
C LEU A 110 12.02 -8.63 -6.64
N GLY A 111 10.73 -8.34 -6.82
CA GLY A 111 9.78 -8.25 -5.72
C GLY A 111 9.64 -9.56 -4.95
N ILE A 112 9.52 -10.68 -5.67
CA ILE A 112 9.49 -12.03 -5.09
C ILE A 112 10.78 -12.34 -4.32
N ALA A 113 11.94 -12.00 -4.87
CA ALA A 113 13.23 -12.24 -4.23
C ALA A 113 13.39 -11.44 -2.93
N LEU A 114 12.95 -10.19 -2.90
CA LEU A 114 12.96 -9.35 -1.70
C LEU A 114 11.96 -9.85 -0.66
N ALA A 115 10.74 -10.22 -1.07
CA ALA A 115 9.73 -10.78 -0.18
C ALA A 115 10.21 -12.09 0.48
N ARG A 116 10.88 -12.97 -0.29
CA ARG A 116 11.51 -14.20 0.25
C ARG A 116 12.62 -13.93 1.27
N LYS A 117 13.23 -12.76 1.23
CA LYS A 117 14.19 -12.29 2.24
C LYS A 117 13.53 -11.61 3.44
N GLY A 118 12.20 -11.73 3.57
CA GLY A 118 11.43 -11.15 4.67
C GLY A 118 11.22 -9.64 4.55
N LYS A 119 11.44 -9.03 3.37
CA LYS A 119 11.21 -7.61 3.14
C LYS A 119 9.74 -7.31 2.86
N LYS A 120 9.27 -6.16 3.33
CA LYS A 120 7.95 -5.62 2.98
C LYS A 120 8.05 -4.94 1.62
N VAL A 121 7.39 -5.52 0.63
CA VAL A 121 7.50 -5.08 -0.77
C VAL A 121 6.17 -4.56 -1.28
N GLY A 122 6.24 -3.44 -2.02
CA GLY A 122 5.20 -2.99 -2.92
C GLY A 122 5.69 -3.04 -4.37
N ILE A 123 4.77 -3.26 -5.31
CA ILE A 123 5.00 -3.08 -6.74
C ILE A 123 3.97 -2.10 -7.28
N LEU A 124 4.46 -1.03 -7.89
CA LEU A 124 3.67 -0.09 -8.67
C LEU A 124 3.92 -0.36 -10.15
N ASP A 125 2.92 -0.91 -10.82
CA ASP A 125 2.93 -1.13 -12.26
C ASP A 125 2.50 0.15 -12.98
N ALA A 126 3.50 0.88 -13.47
CA ALA A 126 3.36 2.09 -14.25
C ALA A 126 3.45 1.83 -15.76
N ASP A 127 3.61 0.57 -16.21
CA ASP A 127 3.68 0.22 -17.63
C ASP A 127 2.28 0.06 -18.21
N ILE A 128 1.67 1.21 -18.48
CA ILE A 128 0.30 1.30 -18.95
C ILE A 128 0.10 0.67 -20.35
N THR A 129 1.18 0.52 -21.12
CA THR A 129 1.10 0.00 -22.50
C THR A 129 1.03 -1.52 -22.58
N GLY A 130 1.33 -2.21 -21.47
CA GLY A 130 1.18 -3.66 -21.37
C GLY A 130 1.25 -4.13 -19.93
N PRO A 131 0.28 -3.73 -19.08
CA PRO A 131 0.39 -3.94 -17.63
C PRO A 131 0.29 -5.43 -17.35
N SER A 132 1.41 -6.01 -16.94
CA SER A 132 1.56 -7.47 -16.85
C SER A 132 1.78 -7.94 -15.42
N ILE A 133 2.05 -7.03 -14.49
CA ILE A 133 2.32 -7.36 -13.09
C ILE A 133 1.12 -8.06 -12.44
N PRO A 134 -0.12 -7.51 -12.46
CA PRO A 134 -1.25 -8.20 -11.83
C PRO A 134 -1.47 -9.61 -12.37
N LYS A 135 -1.32 -9.78 -13.69
CA LYS A 135 -1.44 -11.08 -14.38
C LYS A 135 -0.37 -12.07 -13.92
N MET A 136 0.90 -11.64 -13.81
CA MET A 136 2.00 -12.49 -13.32
C MET A 136 1.78 -12.99 -11.89
N PHE A 137 1.07 -12.21 -11.06
CA PHE A 137 0.71 -12.59 -9.69
C PHE A 137 -0.65 -13.31 -9.57
N GLY A 138 -1.36 -13.53 -10.68
CA GLY A 138 -2.69 -14.16 -10.69
C GLY A 138 -3.80 -13.29 -10.09
N LEU A 139 -3.69 -11.97 -10.26
CA LEU A 139 -4.56 -10.96 -9.66
C LEU A 139 -5.50 -10.25 -10.66
N SER A 140 -5.58 -10.72 -11.91
CA SER A 140 -6.41 -10.13 -12.98
C SER A 140 -7.88 -9.90 -12.62
N ASN A 141 -8.45 -10.79 -11.80
CA ASN A 141 -9.85 -10.70 -11.36
C ASN A 141 -10.01 -10.00 -10.00
N GLN A 142 -8.93 -9.44 -9.45
CA GLN A 142 -8.99 -8.65 -8.24
C GLN A 142 -9.07 -7.17 -8.59
N ARG A 143 -9.63 -6.37 -7.68
CA ARG A 143 -9.75 -4.93 -7.81
C ARG A 143 -9.26 -4.30 -6.51
N PRO A 144 -8.61 -3.13 -6.57
CA PRO A 144 -8.25 -2.41 -5.37
C PRO A 144 -9.54 -1.95 -4.71
N SER A 145 -9.56 -1.98 -3.38
CA SER A 145 -10.63 -1.39 -2.59
C SER A 145 -10.17 -0.04 -2.04
N GLY A 146 -11.01 0.63 -1.25
CA GLY A 146 -10.64 1.89 -0.63
C GLY A 146 -11.85 2.70 -0.20
N SER A 147 -11.62 3.99 -0.05
CA SER A 147 -12.60 5.01 0.32
C SER A 147 -12.24 6.32 -0.40
N ASP A 148 -13.05 7.35 -0.18
CA ASP A 148 -12.74 8.69 -0.68
C ASP A 148 -11.44 9.26 -0.07
N THR A 149 -10.92 8.65 1.00
CA THR A 149 -9.66 9.03 1.66
C THR A 149 -8.45 8.25 1.16
N GLY A 150 -8.60 7.32 0.21
CA GLY A 150 -7.47 6.61 -0.40
C GLY A 150 -7.79 5.21 -0.92
N ILE A 151 -6.78 4.59 -1.53
CA ILE A 151 -6.84 3.32 -2.24
C ILE A 151 -6.05 2.25 -1.46
N LEU A 152 -6.63 1.07 -1.28
CA LEU A 152 -5.95 -0.11 -0.78
C LEU A 152 -5.39 -0.92 -1.96
N PRO A 153 -4.08 -1.20 -2.02
CA PRO A 153 -3.49 -2.00 -3.07
C PRO A 153 -3.91 -3.48 -2.93
N VAL A 154 -3.85 -4.23 -4.03
CA VAL A 154 -4.17 -5.65 -4.02
C VAL A 154 -3.00 -6.44 -3.43
N LEU A 155 -3.27 -7.32 -2.46
CA LEU A 155 -2.24 -8.13 -1.83
C LEU A 155 -2.07 -9.47 -2.56
N SER A 156 -0.86 -9.76 -3.03
CA SER A 156 -0.52 -11.07 -3.56
C SER A 156 -0.47 -12.15 -2.47
N LYS A 157 -0.51 -13.43 -2.86
CA LYS A 157 -0.34 -14.58 -1.93
C LYS A 157 0.98 -14.56 -1.15
N MET A 158 1.99 -13.81 -1.62
CA MET A 158 3.29 -13.67 -0.96
C MET A 158 3.39 -12.42 -0.07
N GLY A 159 2.29 -11.67 0.12
CA GLY A 159 2.28 -10.45 0.94
C GLY A 159 2.84 -9.20 0.23
N ILE A 160 3.11 -9.29 -1.07
CA ILE A 160 3.52 -8.13 -1.90
C ILE A 160 2.27 -7.33 -2.25
N SER A 161 2.27 -6.03 -1.88
CA SER A 161 1.22 -5.08 -2.27
C SER A 161 1.41 -4.67 -3.72
N ILE A 162 0.36 -4.76 -4.53
CA ILE A 162 0.42 -4.49 -5.96
C ILE A 162 -0.63 -3.45 -6.31
N MET A 163 -0.18 -2.39 -6.96
CA MET A 163 -1.05 -1.42 -7.61
C MET A 163 -0.69 -1.34 -9.09
N SER A 164 -1.70 -1.34 -9.95
CA SER A 164 -1.55 -1.21 -11.39
C SER A 164 -2.73 -0.42 -11.91
N ILE A 165 -2.51 0.33 -12.98
CA ILE A 165 -3.60 1.05 -13.65
C ILE A 165 -4.68 0.10 -14.17
N ASN A 166 -4.28 -1.10 -14.61
CA ASN A 166 -5.20 -2.11 -15.14
C ASN A 166 -6.17 -2.63 -14.09
N LEU A 167 -5.81 -2.53 -12.81
CA LEU A 167 -6.69 -2.94 -11.72
C LEU A 167 -7.80 -1.92 -11.46
N VAL A 168 -7.69 -0.70 -11.99
CA VAL A 168 -8.69 0.38 -11.83
C VAL A 168 -9.61 0.47 -13.04
N LEU A 169 -9.21 -0.07 -14.20
CA LEU A 169 -10.03 -0.10 -15.39
C LEU A 169 -11.23 -1.06 -15.22
N PRO A 170 -12.43 -0.71 -15.74
CA PRO A 170 -13.59 -1.58 -15.72
C PRO A 170 -13.30 -2.94 -16.37
N HIS A 171 -12.69 -2.92 -17.56
CA HIS A 171 -12.25 -4.10 -18.28
C HIS A 171 -10.75 -4.03 -18.60
N GLU A 172 -10.06 -5.17 -18.53
CA GLU A 172 -8.60 -5.25 -18.81
C GLU A 172 -8.26 -4.86 -20.27
N ASP A 173 -9.21 -5.03 -21.19
CA ASP A 173 -9.05 -4.76 -22.62
C ASP A 173 -9.53 -3.34 -23.01
N ASP A 174 -9.92 -2.50 -22.05
CA ASP A 174 -10.35 -1.13 -22.34
C ASP A 174 -9.18 -0.31 -22.89
N ALA A 175 -9.21 -0.04 -24.20
CA ALA A 175 -8.19 0.73 -24.89
C ALA A 175 -8.30 2.22 -24.53
N VAL A 176 -7.60 2.63 -23.47
CA VAL A 176 -7.47 4.03 -23.08
C VAL A 176 -6.23 4.63 -23.75
N ILE A 177 -6.39 5.78 -24.43
CA ILE A 177 -5.26 6.51 -25.01
C ILE A 177 -4.53 7.27 -23.90
N TRP A 178 -3.43 6.70 -23.42
CA TRP A 178 -2.60 7.31 -22.40
C TRP A 178 -1.58 8.25 -23.03
N ARG A 179 -1.81 9.56 -22.87
CA ARG A 179 -0.79 10.58 -23.22
C ARG A 179 0.17 10.77 -22.05
N GLY A 180 1.45 11.06 -22.32
CA GLY A 180 2.50 11.22 -21.30
C GLY A 180 2.11 12.00 -20.03
N PRO A 181 1.45 13.17 -20.14
CA PRO A 181 0.99 13.93 -18.96
C PRO A 181 -0.08 13.21 -18.11
N LEU A 182 -0.95 12.38 -18.71
CA LEU A 182 -1.93 11.59 -17.97
C LEU A 182 -1.26 10.45 -17.20
N ILE A 183 -0.22 9.85 -17.79
CA ILE A 183 0.59 8.80 -17.17
C ILE A 183 1.28 9.32 -15.91
N GLY A 184 1.97 10.45 -16.03
CA GLY A 184 2.64 11.10 -14.90
C GLY A 184 1.65 11.42 -13.76
N LYS A 185 0.48 11.97 -14.10
CA LYS A 185 -0.58 12.25 -13.13
C LYS A 185 -1.11 11.01 -12.43
N ALA A 186 -1.39 9.93 -13.17
CA ALA A 186 -1.89 8.69 -12.58
C ALA A 186 -0.86 8.07 -11.61
N ILE A 187 0.43 8.14 -11.95
CA ILE A 187 1.50 7.61 -11.11
C ILE A 187 1.70 8.48 -9.86
N GLN A 188 1.63 9.80 -10.01
CA GLN A 188 1.63 10.71 -8.86
C GLN A 188 0.42 10.46 -7.95
N GLN A 189 -0.77 10.24 -8.53
CA GLN A 189 -1.96 9.89 -7.78
C GLN A 189 -1.77 8.57 -7.03
N PHE A 190 -1.23 7.53 -7.65
CA PHE A 190 -0.95 6.27 -6.94
C PHE A 190 0.13 6.40 -5.87
N TRP A 191 1.09 7.32 -6.04
CA TRP A 191 2.04 7.63 -4.99
C TRP A 191 1.39 8.32 -3.79
N GLU A 192 0.46 9.23 -4.03
CA GLU A 192 -0.18 10.04 -2.99
C GLU A 192 -1.37 9.34 -2.30
N GLU A 193 -2.14 8.56 -3.06
CA GLU A 193 -3.44 8.04 -2.64
C GLU A 193 -3.47 6.53 -2.38
N VAL A 194 -2.40 5.78 -2.67
CA VAL A 194 -2.35 4.34 -2.31
C VAL A 194 -1.78 4.18 -0.91
N LEU A 195 -2.47 3.46 -0.04
CA LEU A 195 -2.00 3.10 1.29
C LEU A 195 -1.03 1.91 1.21
N TRP A 196 0.24 2.22 0.99
CA TRP A 196 1.34 1.26 1.01
C TRP A 196 1.70 0.79 2.42
N GLY A 197 1.51 1.66 3.41
CA GLY A 197 1.96 1.45 4.79
C GLY A 197 3.48 1.51 4.90
N LYS A 198 4.03 0.63 5.73
CA LYS A 198 5.48 0.49 5.93
C LYS A 198 6.07 -0.48 4.92
N LEU A 199 6.87 0.03 3.99
CA LEU A 199 7.59 -0.77 3.00
C LEU A 199 9.11 -0.64 3.16
N ASP A 200 9.80 -1.77 3.08
CA ASP A 200 11.24 -1.78 2.88
C ASP A 200 11.61 -1.34 1.46
N CYS A 201 10.77 -1.70 0.48
CA CYS A 201 11.01 -1.39 -0.92
C CYS A 201 9.69 -1.25 -1.69
N LEU A 202 9.55 -0.16 -2.45
CA LEU A 202 8.59 -0.02 -3.52
C LEU A 202 9.32 -0.17 -4.86
N ILE A 203 8.92 -1.15 -5.66
CA ILE A 203 9.46 -1.36 -7.01
C ILE A 203 8.49 -0.73 -8.01
N VAL A 204 8.98 0.12 -8.89
CA VAL A 204 8.16 0.82 -9.90
C VAL A 204 8.51 0.27 -11.28
N ASP A 205 7.57 -0.41 -11.92
CA ASP A 205 7.71 -0.92 -13.29
C ASP A 205 7.38 0.18 -14.29
N LEU A 206 8.40 0.85 -14.84
CA LEU A 206 8.19 2.02 -15.71
C LEU A 206 7.72 1.62 -17.12
N PRO A 207 7.04 2.51 -17.87
CA PRO A 207 6.85 2.31 -19.30
C PRO A 207 8.17 2.09 -20.06
N PRO A 208 8.16 1.40 -21.22
CA PRO A 208 9.36 1.27 -22.04
C PRO A 208 9.80 2.60 -22.66
N GLY A 209 11.09 2.71 -22.96
CA GLY A 209 11.72 3.85 -23.60
C GLY A 209 12.33 4.84 -22.59
N THR A 210 12.86 5.94 -23.12
CA THR A 210 13.51 7.01 -22.34
C THR A 210 12.82 8.35 -22.52
N ALA A 211 11.56 8.32 -22.97
CA ALA A 211 10.76 9.50 -23.26
C ALA A 211 10.13 10.09 -21.97
N ASP A 212 9.17 11.00 -22.16
CA ASP A 212 8.60 11.82 -21.09
C ASP A 212 8.01 11.02 -19.92
N ALA A 213 7.37 9.87 -20.16
CA ALA A 213 6.68 9.14 -19.11
C ALA A 213 7.65 8.56 -18.06
N PRO A 214 8.66 7.73 -18.41
CA PRO A 214 9.70 7.32 -17.46
C PRO A 214 10.42 8.48 -16.78
N LEU A 215 10.73 9.56 -17.52
CA LEU A 215 11.41 10.74 -16.95
C LEU A 215 10.54 11.46 -15.92
N THR A 216 9.25 11.65 -16.21
CA THR A 216 8.28 12.28 -15.29
C THR A 216 8.20 11.47 -14.00
N VAL A 217 8.11 10.14 -14.08
CA VAL A 217 8.05 9.29 -12.89
C VAL A 217 9.31 9.39 -12.05
N MET A 218 10.48 9.37 -12.70
CA MET A 218 11.77 9.54 -12.03
C MET A 218 11.91 10.92 -11.36
N GLN A 219 11.24 11.95 -11.87
CA GLN A 219 11.22 13.29 -11.27
C GLN A 219 10.18 13.42 -10.15
N SER A 220 9.04 12.74 -10.25
CA SER A 220 7.96 12.78 -9.27
C SER A 220 8.24 11.92 -8.04
N LEU A 221 8.98 10.83 -8.20
CA LEU A 221 9.27 9.88 -7.12
C LEU A 221 10.69 10.09 -6.58
N SER A 222 10.86 9.92 -5.27
CA SER A 222 12.18 9.92 -4.63
C SER A 222 12.92 8.60 -4.88
N VAL A 223 13.35 8.38 -6.13
CA VAL A 223 13.97 7.13 -6.57
C VAL A 223 15.33 6.94 -5.90
N SER A 224 15.50 5.80 -5.23
CA SER A 224 16.72 5.42 -4.51
C SER A 224 17.71 4.64 -5.39
N GLY A 225 17.22 4.02 -6.45
CA GLY A 225 18.05 3.24 -7.38
C GLY A 225 17.29 2.82 -8.63
N VAL A 226 18.03 2.38 -9.64
CA VAL A 226 17.48 2.00 -10.94
C VAL A 226 18.03 0.64 -11.37
N VAL A 227 17.16 -0.20 -11.95
CA VAL A 227 17.51 -1.43 -12.67
C VAL A 227 17.20 -1.22 -14.15
N ILE A 228 18.14 -1.51 -15.03
CA ILE A 228 18.07 -1.33 -16.49
C ILE A 228 18.41 -2.64 -17.20
#